data_AF-A0A2M8L2L1-F1
#
_entry.id   AF-A0A2M8L2L1-F1
#
_cell.length_a   1.000
_cell.length_b   1.000
_cell.length_c   1.000
_cell.angle_alpha   90.00
_cell.angle_beta   90.00
_cell.angle_gamma   90.00
#
_symmetry.space_group_name_H-M   'P 1'
#
loop_
_entity.id
_entity.type
_entity.pdbx_description
1 polymer ?
#
loop_
_entity_poly.entity_id
_entity_poly.type
_entity_poly.pdbx_seq_one_letter_code
_entity_poly.pdbx_strand_id
1 'polypeptide(L)'
;KDAMIEVAELLKEDMFYEDSHQHIYEAMSSLYENRDPIDVVTVSEWLKRKKWLKSAGGVSYLTELVNSVPTAAHAAGYAKIVKDHYVKRQMIEAASELVTLAFDEGSETENVLDQAEQAVFSLSQRNVKRGFVHV
;
A
#
# COMPACT_ATOMS: atom_id res chain seq x y z
N LYS A 1 -13.17 9.07 -12.26
CA LYS A 1 -13.97 8.78 -11.05
C LYS A 1 -13.94 7.30 -10.75
N ASP A 2 -14.20 6.46 -11.74
CA ASP A 2 -14.17 4.99 -11.60
C ASP A 2 -12.78 4.44 -11.22
N ALA A 3 -11.70 5.04 -11.72
CA ALA A 3 -10.33 4.61 -11.40
C ALA A 3 -10.02 4.62 -9.89
N MET A 4 -10.55 5.55 -9.09
CA MET A 4 -10.31 5.54 -7.64
C MET A 4 -11.01 4.38 -6.95
N ILE A 5 -12.19 3.97 -7.42
CA ILE A 5 -12.93 2.83 -6.87
C ILE A 5 -12.13 1.55 -7.10
N GLU A 6 -11.71 1.32 -8.35
CA GLU A 6 -10.95 0.12 -8.71
C GLU A 6 -9.61 0.03 -7.97
N VAL A 7 -8.95 1.17 -7.76
CA VAL A 7 -7.68 1.24 -7.02
C VAL A 7 -7.91 1.06 -5.52
N ALA A 8 -8.96 1.64 -4.93
CA ALA A 8 -9.28 1.50 -3.51
C ALA A 8 -9.68 0.06 -3.11
N GLU A 9 -10.21 -0.74 -4.03
CA GLU A 9 -10.41 -2.18 -3.80
C GLU A 9 -9.09 -2.96 -3.70
N LEU A 10 -8.00 -2.40 -4.24
CA LEU A 10 -6.71 -3.07 -4.38
C LEU A 10 -5.67 -2.61 -3.37
N LEU A 11 -5.64 -1.31 -3.08
CA LEU A 11 -4.57 -0.66 -2.35
C LEU A 11 -5.05 0.02 -1.08
N LYS A 12 -4.11 0.11 -0.15
CA LYS A 12 -4.14 1.00 1.01
C LYS A 12 -2.88 1.87 0.98
N GLU A 13 -2.91 2.95 1.73
CA GLU A 13 -1.81 3.91 1.83
C GLU A 13 -0.49 3.26 2.24
N ASP A 14 -0.50 2.33 3.21
CA ASP A 14 0.68 1.60 3.68
C ASP A 14 1.31 0.67 2.63
N MET A 15 0.60 0.42 1.52
CA MET A 15 1.11 -0.42 0.44
C MET A 15 2.13 0.29 -0.46
N PHE A 16 2.23 1.61 -0.39
CA PHE A 16 3.25 2.36 -1.12
C PHE A 16 4.60 2.28 -0.40
N TYR A 17 5.68 2.17 -1.17
CA TYR A 17 7.04 2.05 -0.62
C TYR A 17 7.57 3.38 -0.09
N GLU A 18 7.30 4.48 -0.81
CA GLU A 18 7.73 5.82 -0.40
C GLU A 18 6.66 6.49 0.44
N ASP A 19 7.03 7.02 1.60
CA ASP A 19 6.16 7.80 2.49
C ASP A 19 5.48 8.97 1.75
N SER A 20 6.16 9.57 0.77
CA SER A 20 5.60 10.62 -0.08
C SER A 20 4.33 10.15 -0.79
N HIS A 21 4.35 8.94 -1.37
CA HIS A 21 3.22 8.34 -2.06
C HIS A 21 2.15 7.86 -1.08
N GLN A 22 2.53 7.37 0.10
CA GLN A 22 1.58 7.03 1.16
C GLN A 22 0.72 8.25 1.53
N HIS A 23 1.35 9.39 1.83
CA HIS A 23 0.65 10.63 2.16
C HIS A 23 -0.26 11.12 1.03
N ILE A 24 0.22 11.05 -0.22
CA ILE A 24 -0.56 11.46 -1.39
C ILE A 24 -1.79 10.57 -1.55
N TYR A 25 -1.62 9.26 -1.44
CA TYR A 25 -2.73 8.31 -1.54
C TYR A 25 -3.73 8.47 -0.39
N GLU A 26 -3.27 8.68 0.84
CA GLU A 26 -4.14 8.97 1.99
C GLU A 26 -4.99 10.23 1.76
N ALA A 27 -4.38 11.29 1.20
CA ALA A 27 -5.09 12.50 0.83
C ALA A 27 -6.18 12.23 -0.22
N MET A 28 -5.84 11.46 -1.26
CA MET A 28 -6.78 11.10 -2.33
C MET A 28 -7.93 10.24 -1.79
N SER A 29 -7.66 9.24 -0.95
CA SER A 29 -8.67 8.38 -0.33
C SER A 29 -9.58 9.18 0.61
N SER A 30 -9.00 10.07 1.43
CA SER A 30 -9.77 10.94 2.32
C SER A 30 -10.70 11.89 1.57
N LEU A 31 -10.22 12.52 0.49
CA LEU A 31 -11.05 13.39 -0.36
C LEU A 31 -12.16 12.58 -1.04
N TYR A 32 -11.83 11.37 -1.51
CA TYR A 32 -12.81 10.46 -2.11
C TYR A 32 -13.94 10.11 -1.14
N GLU A 33 -13.63 9.74 0.10
CA GLU A 33 -14.60 9.42 1.15
C GLU A 33 -15.53 10.60 1.48
N ASN A 34 -14.96 11.81 1.49
CA ASN A 34 -15.71 13.05 1.72
C ASN A 34 -16.49 13.54 0.48
N ARG A 35 -16.38 12.83 -0.65
CA ARG A 35 -16.97 13.20 -1.95
C ARG A 35 -16.45 14.53 -2.50
N ASP A 36 -15.27 14.94 -2.04
CA ASP A 36 -14.57 16.11 -2.55
C ASP A 36 -13.88 15.79 -3.89
N PRO A 37 -13.66 16.80 -4.75
CA PRO A 37 -12.87 16.60 -5.96
C PRO A 37 -11.43 16.22 -5.61
N ILE A 38 -10.83 15.38 -6.46
CA ILE A 38 -9.43 14.94 -6.34
C ILE A 38 -8.67 15.58 -7.50
N ASP A 39 -7.98 16.66 -7.18
CA ASP A 39 -7.14 17.43 -8.09
C ASP A 39 -5.92 18.00 -7.34
N VAL A 40 -4.98 18.61 -8.06
CA VAL A 40 -3.73 19.12 -7.47
C VAL A 40 -4.00 20.15 -6.37
N VAL A 41 -5.05 20.96 -6.49
CA VAL A 41 -5.37 22.02 -5.52
C VAL A 41 -5.92 21.41 -4.24
N THR A 42 -6.91 20.54 -4.36
CA THR A 42 -7.55 19.87 -3.21
C THR A 42 -6.58 18.96 -2.46
N VAL A 43 -5.78 18.17 -3.18
CA VAL A 43 -4.75 17.30 -2.59
C VAL A 43 -3.67 18.12 -1.89
N SER A 44 -3.16 19.18 -2.54
CA SER A 44 -2.13 20.02 -1.92
C SER A 44 -2.64 20.74 -0.66
N GLU A 45 -3.87 21.22 -0.66
CA GLU A 45 -4.46 21.87 0.51
C GLU A 45 -4.72 20.86 1.64
N TRP A 46 -5.15 19.64 1.32
CA TRP A 46 -5.30 18.56 2.31
C TRP A 46 -3.95 18.21 2.96
N LEU A 47 -2.91 18.00 2.14
CA LEU A 47 -1.55 17.72 2.62
C LEU A 47 -0.98 18.87 3.44
N LYS A 48 -1.27 20.12 3.07
CA LYS A 48 -0.84 21.32 3.80
C LYS A 48 -1.47 21.39 5.18
N ARG A 49 -2.77 21.09 5.31
CA ARG A 49 -3.46 21.02 6.62
C ARG A 49 -2.83 19.99 7.55
N LYS A 50 -2.36 18.87 7.00
CA LYS A 50 -1.65 17.81 7.74
C LYS A 50 -0.16 18.09 7.96
N LYS A 51 0.37 19.19 7.42
CA LYS A 51 1.81 19.54 7.40
C LYS A 51 2.69 18.52 6.65
N TRP A 52 2.11 17.76 5.73
CA TRP A 52 2.81 16.75 4.92
C TRP A 52 3.14 17.21 3.50
N LEU A 53 2.71 18.40 3.07
CA LEU A 53 2.95 18.88 1.70
C LEU A 53 4.44 18.87 1.33
N LYS A 54 5.33 19.22 2.27
CA LYS A 54 6.77 19.22 2.03
C LYS A 54 7.35 17.80 1.95
N SER A 55 6.92 16.88 2.82
CA SER A 55 7.36 15.47 2.78
C SER A 55 6.80 14.72 1.56
N ALA A 56 5.66 15.17 1.02
CA ALA A 56 5.09 14.68 -0.23
C ALA A 56 5.75 15.29 -1.50
N GLY A 57 6.85 16.03 -1.38
CA GLY A 57 7.56 16.62 -2.53
C GLY A 57 7.04 17.99 -3.01
N GLY A 58 5.98 18.51 -2.40
CA GLY A 58 5.40 19.81 -2.73
C GLY A 58 4.49 19.80 -3.97
N VAL A 59 3.95 20.97 -4.31
CA VAL A 59 3.00 21.14 -5.42
C VAL A 59 3.62 20.79 -6.78
N SER A 60 4.92 21.06 -6.94
CA SER A 60 5.65 20.70 -8.17
C SER A 60 5.65 19.20 -8.41
N TYR A 61 5.87 18.40 -7.38
CA TYR A 61 5.87 16.94 -7.49
C TYR A 61 4.49 16.39 -7.84
N LEU A 62 3.43 16.90 -7.21
CA LEU A 62 2.05 16.54 -7.58
C LEU A 62 1.74 16.85 -9.05
N THR A 63 2.25 17.98 -9.55
CA THR A 63 2.08 18.38 -10.95
C THR A 63 2.86 17.47 -11.89
N GLU A 64 4.07 17.07 -11.51
CA GLU A 64 4.87 16.08 -12.25
C GLU A 64 4.15 14.73 -12.33
N LEU A 65 3.60 14.24 -11.21
CA LEU A 65 2.84 12.98 -11.18
C LEU A 65 1.65 13.00 -12.14
N VAL A 66 0.88 14.09 -12.18
CA VAL A 66 -0.25 14.24 -13.12
C VAL A 66 0.21 14.18 -14.58
N ASN A 67 1.40 14.71 -14.88
CA ASN A 67 1.95 14.72 -16.24
C ASN A 67 2.73 13.44 -16.60
N SER A 68 3.00 12.56 -15.62
CA SER A 68 3.78 11.33 -15.82
C SER A 68 3.00 10.24 -16.56
N VAL A 69 1.67 10.29 -16.54
CA VAL A 69 0.80 9.30 -17.16
C VAL A 69 -0.26 9.96 -18.04
N PRO A 70 -0.47 9.49 -19.29
CA PRO A 70 -1.39 10.13 -20.23
C PRO A 70 -2.86 9.80 -19.96
N THR A 71 -3.15 8.72 -19.21
CA THR A 71 -4.52 8.28 -18.95
C THR A 71 -4.64 7.50 -17.63
N ALA A 72 -5.79 7.62 -16.99
CA ALA A 72 -6.16 6.84 -15.81
C ALA A 72 -6.65 5.41 -16.15
N ALA A 73 -6.81 5.07 -17.44
CA ALA A 73 -7.35 3.77 -17.88
C ALA A 73 -6.54 2.55 -17.39
N HIS A 74 -5.26 2.74 -17.07
CA HIS A 74 -4.38 1.68 -16.59
C HIS A 74 -4.16 1.69 -15.07
N ALA A 75 -4.88 2.55 -14.32
CA ALA A 75 -4.68 2.73 -12.89
C ALA A 75 -4.81 1.42 -12.08
N ALA A 76 -5.84 0.60 -12.36
CA ALA A 76 -6.00 -0.70 -11.70
C ALA A 76 -4.87 -1.69 -12.01
N GLY A 77 -4.30 -1.61 -13.22
CA GLY A 77 -3.13 -2.41 -13.61
C GLY A 77 -1.89 -2.02 -12.81
N TYR A 78 -1.61 -0.72 -12.67
CA TYR A 78 -0.51 -0.23 -11.84
C TYR A 78 -0.73 -0.52 -10.36
N ALA A 79 -1.97 -0.41 -9.88
CA ALA A 79 -2.32 -0.75 -8.50
C ALA A 79 -2.01 -2.22 -8.17
N LYS A 80 -2.26 -3.15 -9.11
CA LYS A 80 -1.86 -4.54 -8.96
C LYS A 80 -0.35 -4.70 -8.83
N ILE A 81 0.44 -3.97 -9.62
CA ILE A 81 1.91 -4.00 -9.54
C ILE A 81 2.37 -3.54 -8.14
N VAL A 82 1.84 -2.41 -7.65
CA VAL A 82 2.16 -1.91 -6.30
C VAL A 82 1.82 -2.94 -5.23
N LYS A 83 0.64 -3.56 -5.32
CA LYS A 83 0.20 -4.62 -4.41
C LYS A 83 1.15 -5.83 -4.44
N ASP A 84 1.50 -6.33 -5.62
CA ASP A 84 2.40 -7.48 -5.77
C ASP A 84 3.77 -7.20 -5.14
N HIS A 85 4.27 -5.97 -5.26
CA HIS A 85 5.50 -5.55 -4.57
C HIS A 85 5.33 -5.41 -3.06
N TYR A 86 4.20 -4.92 -2.57
CA TYR A 86 3.90 -4.86 -1.14
C TYR A 86 3.89 -6.26 -0.51
N VAL A 87 3.24 -7.24 -1.15
CA VAL A 87 3.22 -8.63 -0.67
C VAL A 87 4.63 -9.22 -0.55
N LYS A 88 5.50 -8.95 -1.54
CA LYS A 88 6.90 -9.39 -1.49
C LYS A 88 7.66 -8.76 -0.33
N ARG A 89 7.42 -7.48 -0.02
CA ARG A 89 8.04 -6.81 1.15
C ARG A 89 7.59 -7.44 2.46
N GLN A 90 6.30 -7.69 2.61
CA GLN A 90 5.73 -8.36 3.78
C GLN A 90 6.30 -9.78 3.97
N MET A 91 6.54 -10.51 2.87
CA MET A 91 7.18 -11.82 2.92
C MET A 91 8.65 -11.74 3.38
N ILE A 92 9.40 -10.74 2.92
CA ILE A 92 10.80 -10.52 3.33
C ILE A 92 10.87 -10.17 4.83
N GLU A 93 9.95 -9.35 5.31
CA GLU A 93 9.85 -8.96 6.73
C GLU A 93 9.60 -10.19 7.61
N ALA A 94 8.56 -10.97 7.30
CA ALA A 94 8.24 -12.20 8.02
C ALA A 94 9.39 -13.22 7.99
N ALA A 95 10.04 -13.40 6.84
CA ALA A 95 11.19 -14.29 6.74
C ALA A 95 12.37 -13.82 7.62
N SER A 96 12.58 -12.50 7.71
CA SER A 96 13.65 -11.93 8.53
C SER A 96 13.39 -12.15 10.02
N GLU A 97 12.14 -12.01 10.47
CA GLU A 97 11.72 -12.32 11.84
C GLU A 97 11.95 -13.79 12.19
N LEU A 98 11.61 -14.71 11.28
CA LEU A 98 11.84 -16.15 11.47
C LEU A 98 13.33 -16.50 11.53
N VAL A 99 14.16 -15.84 10.72
CA VAL A 99 15.62 -16.00 10.80
C VAL A 99 16.13 -15.54 12.16
N THR A 100 15.68 -14.40 12.66
CA THR A 100 16.06 -13.93 14.01
C THR A 100 15.64 -14.92 15.09
N LEU A 101 14.42 -15.45 15.01
CA LEU A 101 13.91 -16.44 15.95
C LEU A 101 14.70 -17.76 15.91
N ALA A 102 15.11 -18.20 14.71
CA ALA A 102 15.88 -19.44 14.56
C ALA A 102 17.31 -19.36 15.13
N PHE A 103 17.86 -18.14 15.26
CA PHE A 103 19.15 -17.91 15.92
C PHE A 103 19.06 -17.77 17.45
N ASP A 104 17.85 -17.66 18.01
CA ASP A 104 17.65 -17.54 19.45
C ASP A 104 17.77 -18.92 20.13
N GLU A 105 18.92 -19.18 20.76
CA GLU A 105 19.19 -20.42 21.50
C GLU A 105 18.23 -20.64 22.68
N GLY A 106 17.53 -19.60 23.15
CA GLY A 106 16.52 -19.70 24.20
C GLY A 106 15.14 -20.15 23.73
N SER A 107 14.91 -20.20 22.41
CA SER A 107 13.62 -20.57 21.83
C SER A 107 13.54 -22.07 21.55
N GLU A 108 12.48 -22.72 22.04
CA GLU A 108 12.20 -24.13 21.74
C GLU A 108 11.86 -24.30 20.25
N THR A 109 12.38 -25.36 19.62
CA THR A 109 12.19 -25.60 18.18
C THR A 109 10.72 -25.68 17.76
N GLU A 110 9.84 -26.22 18.62
CA GLU A 110 8.40 -26.28 18.36
C GLU A 110 7.79 -24.88 18.20
N ASN A 111 8.18 -23.93 19.06
CA ASN A 111 7.73 -22.54 18.98
C ASN A 111 8.21 -21.86 17.68
N VAL A 112 9.45 -22.14 17.25
CA VAL A 112 9.98 -21.60 15.98
C VAL A 112 9.16 -22.08 14.78
N LEU A 113 8.78 -23.37 14.77
CA LEU A 113 7.95 -23.95 13.71
C LEU A 113 6.53 -23.37 13.73
N ASP A 114 5.91 -23.26 14.91
CA ASP A 114 4.57 -22.69 15.06
C ASP A 114 4.49 -21.24 14.56
N GLN A 115 5.50 -20.42 14.90
CA GLN A 115 5.57 -19.04 14.42
C GLN A 115 5.77 -18.97 12.90
N ALA A 116 6.55 -19.89 12.32
CA ALA A 116 6.71 -19.98 10.87
C ALA A 116 5.38 -20.30 10.16
N GLU A 117 4.62 -21.26 10.68
CA GLU A 117 3.28 -21.59 10.16
C GLU A 117 2.34 -20.39 10.25
N GLN A 118 2.31 -19.72 11.41
CA GLN A 118 1.46 -18.56 11.63
C GLN A 118 1.81 -17.40 10.69
N ALA A 119 3.11 -17.14 10.45
CA ALA A 119 3.57 -16.09 9.56
C ALA A 119 3.14 -16.34 8.10
N VAL A 120 3.38 -17.55 7.59
CA VAL A 120 2.97 -17.95 6.22
C VAL A 120 1.45 -17.89 6.06
N PHE A 121 0.71 -18.40 7.04
CA PHE A 121 -0.74 -18.39 7.01
C PHE A 121 -1.32 -16.97 7.04
N SER A 122 -0.75 -16.09 7.87
CA SER A 122 -1.17 -14.68 7.96
C SER A 122 -0.93 -13.92 6.65
N LEU A 123 0.21 -14.15 6.00
CA LEU A 123 0.53 -13.57 4.68
C LEU A 123 -0.43 -14.07 3.60
N SER A 124 -0.77 -15.35 3.62
CA SER A 124 -1.76 -15.93 2.70
C SER A 124 -3.13 -15.28 2.89
N GLN A 125 -3.66 -15.22 4.12
CA GLN A 125 -4.99 -14.64 4.38
C GLN A 125 -5.11 -13.16 3.96
N ARG A 126 -4.09 -12.35 4.27
CA ARG A 126 -4.11 -10.91 3.97
C ARG A 126 -4.11 -10.64 2.45
N ASN A 127 -3.46 -11.50 1.67
CA ASN A 127 -3.19 -11.24 0.26
C ASN A 127 -4.08 -12.05 -0.70
N VAL A 128 -4.66 -13.17 -0.26
CA VAL A 128 -5.51 -14.08 -1.05
C VAL A 128 -7.00 -13.66 -1.05
N LYS A 129 -7.33 -12.41 -0.68
CA LYS A 129 -8.64 -11.84 -1.03
C LYS A 129 -8.72 -11.52 -2.52
N ARG A 130 -8.81 -12.55 -3.37
CA ARG A 130 -9.35 -12.51 -4.74
C ARG A 130 -9.72 -13.91 -5.23
N GLY A 131 -11.03 -14.20 -5.21
CA GLY A 131 -11.68 -15.02 -6.23
C GLY A 131 -11.82 -16.52 -5.98
N PHE A 132 -12.51 -16.96 -4.93
CA PHE A 132 -13.28 -18.20 -5.07
C PHE A 132 -14.47 -17.89 -5.99
N VAL A 133 -14.29 -18.06 -7.30
CA VAL A 133 -15.42 -18.30 -8.18
C VAL A 133 -15.81 -19.75 -7.91
N HIS A 134 -16.88 -19.95 -7.16
CA HIS A 134 -17.55 -21.24 -7.14
C HIS A 134 -18.00 -21.52 -8.57
N VAL A 135 -17.38 -22.53 -9.21
CA VAL A 135 -17.93 -23.19 -10.40
C VAL A 135 -18.87 -24.29 -9.93
#